data_AF-A0A2S6PHP2-F1
#
_entry.id   AF-A0A2S6PHP2-F1
#
_cell.length_a   1.000
_cell.length_b   1.000
_cell.length_c   1.000
_cell.angle_alpha   90.00
_cell.angle_beta   90.00
_cell.angle_gamma   90.00
#
_symmetry.space_group_name_H-M   'P 1'
#
loop_
_entity.id
_entity.type
_entity.pdbx_description
1 polymer ?
#
loop_
_entity_poly.entity_id
_entity_poly.type
_entity_poly.pdbx_seq_one_letter_code
_entity_poly.pdbx_strand_id
1 'polypeptide(L)' 'MRSAATRTGNVTLAARIGGQAVGIAAETGSARIFGQLDRLDQALAPATGEDGVAEFRASLDRIVLHPA' A
#
# COMPACT_ATOMS: atom_id res chain seq x y z
N MET A 1 -25.44 -10.58 7.01
CA MET A 1 -24.78 -9.44 6.34
C MET A 1 -23.80 -8.73 7.30
N ARG A 2 -22.61 -9.30 7.56
CA ARG A 2 -21.56 -8.67 8.42
C ARG A 2 -20.13 -8.79 7.86
N SER A 3 -20.00 -9.05 6.55
CA SER A 3 -18.72 -9.43 5.95
C SER A 3 -18.08 -8.32 5.09
N ALA A 4 -18.84 -7.29 4.71
CA ALA A 4 -18.34 -6.23 3.82
C ALA A 4 -17.63 -5.10 4.59
N ALA A 5 -18.22 -4.60 5.69
CA ALA A 5 -17.63 -3.52 6.48
C ALA A 5 -16.30 -3.90 7.15
N THR A 6 -16.18 -5.13 7.64
CA THR A 6 -14.93 -5.68 8.19
C THR A 6 -13.86 -5.90 7.11
N ARG A 7 -14.28 -6.27 5.89
CA ARG A 7 -13.37 -6.40 4.74
C ARG A 7 -12.81 -5.03 4.31
N THR A 8 -13.67 -4.03 4.15
CA THR A 8 -13.29 -2.63 3.91
C THR A 8 -12.36 -2.08 5.00
N GLY A 9 -12.70 -2.28 6.28
CA GLY A 9 -11.82 -1.88 7.38
C GLY A 9 -10.43 -2.52 7.34
N ASN A 10 -10.34 -3.80 6.98
CA ASN A 10 -9.07 -4.51 6.84
C ASN A 10 -8.25 -4.02 5.63
N VAL A 11 -8.90 -3.70 4.51
CA VAL A 11 -8.28 -3.15 3.31
C VAL A 11 -7.67 -1.78 3.60
N THR A 12 -8.44 -0.89 4.22
CA THR A 12 -7.96 0.45 4.61
C THR A 12 -6.79 0.37 5.60
N LEU A 13 -6.85 -0.53 6.59
CA LEU A 13 -5.74 -0.73 7.54
C LEU A 13 -4.48 -1.27 6.85
N ALA A 14 -4.63 -2.26 5.98
CA ALA A 14 -3.51 -2.82 5.23
C ALA A 14 -2.82 -1.76 4.35
N ALA A 15 -3.61 -0.91 3.68
CA ALA A 15 -3.08 0.17 2.86
C ALA A 15 -2.32 1.22 3.69
N ARG A 16 -2.84 1.59 4.87
CA ARG A 16 -2.13 2.50 5.80
C ARG A 16 -0.79 1.95 6.27
N ILE A 17 -0.74 0.67 6.66
CA ILE A 17 0.50 0.00 7.06
C ILE A 17 1.47 -0.04 5.87
N GLY A 18 0.97 -0.34 4.67
CA GLY A 18 1.72 -0.27 3.42
C GLY A 18 2.35 1.11 3.21
N GLY A 19 1.60 2.19 3.43
CA GLY A 19 2.09 3.56 3.30
C GLY A 19 3.23 3.89 4.27
N GLN A 20 3.19 3.39 5.51
CA GLN A 20 4.32 3.55 6.44
C GLN A 20 5.56 2.78 5.98
N ALA A 21 5.36 1.58 5.43
CA ALA A 21 6.44 0.75 4.91
C ALA A 21 7.09 1.32 3.64
N VAL A 22 6.35 2.11 2.83
CA VAL A 22 6.91 2.90 1.70
C VAL A 22 8.01 3.84 2.19
N GLY A 23 7.78 4.57 3.29
CA GLY A 23 8.80 5.47 3.87
C GLY A 23 10.08 4.73 4.24
N ILE A 24 9.95 3.59 4.91
CA ILE A 24 11.09 2.74 5.28
C ILE A 24 11.80 2.18 4.04
N ALA A 25 11.05 1.77 3.00
CA ALA A 25 11.64 1.28 1.76
C ALA A 25 12.48 2.35 1.06
N ALA A 26 12.00 3.59 1.03
CA ALA A 26 12.72 4.72 0.46
C ALA A 26 13.98 5.08 1.26
N GLU A 27 13.88 5.13 2.59
CA GLU A 27 15.05 5.46 3.44
C GLU A 27 16.13 4.38 3.41
N THR A 28 15.74 3.10 3.30
CA THR A 28 16.68 1.97 3.38
C THR A 28 17.15 1.44 2.03
N GLY A 29 16.45 1.77 0.93
CA GLY A 29 16.67 1.17 -0.37
C GLY A 29 16.43 -0.35 -0.42
N SER A 30 15.69 -0.91 0.55
CA SER A 30 15.57 -2.36 0.72
C SER A 30 14.68 -3.01 -0.34
N ALA A 31 15.31 -3.69 -1.32
CA ALA A 31 14.62 -4.41 -2.39
C ALA A 31 13.58 -5.43 -1.88
N ARG A 32 13.81 -6.01 -0.70
CA ARG A 32 12.84 -6.91 -0.07
C ARG A 32 11.53 -6.19 0.28
N ILE A 33 11.62 -4.99 0.84
CA ILE A 33 10.45 -4.21 1.24
C ILE A 33 9.69 -3.77 0.00
N PHE A 34 10.38 -3.30 -1.04
CA PHE A 34 9.75 -3.01 -2.34
C PHE A 34 8.95 -4.21 -2.89
N GLY A 35 9.52 -5.42 -2.88
CA GLY A 35 8.82 -6.63 -3.33
C GLY A 35 7.65 -7.05 -2.42
N GLN A 36 7.58 -6.58 -1.17
CA GLN A 36 6.40 -6.78 -0.31
C GLN A 36 5.31 -5.72 -0.58
N LEU A 37 5.72 -4.49 -0.87
CA LEU A 37 4.82 -3.39 -1.24
C LEU A 37 4.14 -3.63 -2.59
N ASP A 38 4.87 -4.15 -3.58
CA ASP A 38 4.31 -4.55 -4.88
C ASP A 38 3.23 -5.64 -4.75
N ARG A 39 3.50 -6.67 -3.94
CA ARG A 39 2.50 -7.71 -3.65
C ARG A 39 1.28 -7.17 -2.92
N LEU A 40 1.49 -6.20 -2.03
CA LEU A 40 0.38 -5.52 -1.35
C LEU A 40 -0.45 -4.71 -2.34
N ASP A 41 0.18 -3.97 -3.25
CA ASP A 41 -0.51 -3.24 -4.30
C ASP A 41 -1.39 -4.15 -5.17
N GLN A 42 -0.84 -5.27 -5.63
CA GLN A 42 -1.58 -6.28 -6.39
C GLN A 42 -2.77 -6.85 -5.61
N ALA A 43 -2.60 -7.11 -4.30
CA ALA A 43 -3.68 -7.59 -3.45
C ALA A 43 -4.78 -6.54 -3.24
N LEU A 44 -4.45 -5.25 -3.35
CA LEU A 44 -5.37 -4.12 -3.20
C LEU A 44 -5.95 -3.62 -4.54
N ALA A 45 -5.48 -4.14 -5.69
CA ALA A 45 -6.06 -3.91 -7.02
C ALA A 45 -7.61 -3.93 -7.08
N PRO A 46 -8.31 -4.93 -6.50
CA PRO A 46 -9.78 -4.96 -6.54
C PRO A 46 -10.46 -3.89 -5.67
N ALA A 47 -9.73 -3.21 -4.78
CA ALA A 47 -10.26 -2.25 -3.81
C ALA A 47 -9.83 -0.80 -4.10
N THR A 48 -9.65 -0.47 -5.38
CA THR A 48 -9.15 0.84 -5.84
C THR A 48 -10.04 2.04 -5.45
N GLY A 49 -11.31 1.80 -5.09
CA GLY A 49 -12.24 2.85 -4.64
C GLY A 49 -12.10 3.24 -3.17
N GLU A 50 -11.21 2.60 -2.40
CA GLU A 50 -10.97 2.94 -1.00
C GLU A 50 -9.88 4.03 -0.90
N ASP A 51 -10.17 5.14 -0.21
CA ASP A 51 -9.24 6.28 -0.07
C ASP A 51 -7.84 5.86 0.40
N GLY A 52 -7.76 4.93 1.36
CA GLY A 52 -6.47 4.44 1.86
C GLY A 52 -5.64 3.72 0.80
N VAL A 53 -6.26 3.04 -0.16
CA VAL A 53 -5.56 2.34 -1.27
C VAL A 53 -5.01 3.35 -2.27
N ALA A 54 -5.75 4.42 -2.55
CA ALA A 54 -5.29 5.49 -3.44
C ALA A 54 -4.08 6.24 -2.84
N GLU A 55 -4.12 6.58 -1.56
CA GLU A 55 -2.99 7.22 -0.86
C GLU A 55 -1.74 6.32 -0.83
N PHE A 56 -1.93 5.02 -0.57
CA PHE A 56 -0.86 4.03 -0.60
C PHE A 56 -0.19 3.97 -1.98
N ARG A 57 -0.97 3.85 -3.06
CA ARG A 57 -0.43 3.81 -4.43
C ARG A 57 0.31 5.08 -4.81
N ALA A 58 -0.25 6.24 -4.49
CA ALA A 58 0.42 7.51 -4.76
C ALA A 58 1.77 7.61 -4.04
N SER A 59 1.87 7.03 -2.84
CA SER A 59 3.12 6.99 -2.08
C SER A 59 4.13 6.01 -2.67
N LEU A 60 3.67 4.83 -3.10
CA LEU A 60 4.52 3.81 -3.75
C LEU A 60 5.05 4.30 -5.11
N ASP A 61 4.19 4.92 -5.92
CA ASP A 61 4.54 5.47 -7.23
C ASP A 61 5.63 6.55 -7.13
N ARG A 62 5.53 7.44 -6.14
CA ARG A 62 6.54 8.49 -5.89
C ARG A 62 7.94 7.93 -5.67
N ILE A 63 8.08 6.87 -4.88
CA ILE A 63 9.39 6.31 -4.53
C ILE A 63 9.97 5.42 -5.64
N VAL A 64 9.12 4.88 -6.52
CA VAL A 64 9.53 4.10 -7.69
C VAL A 64 9.95 5.03 -8.83
N LEU A 65 9.20 6.11 -9.08
CA LEU A 65 9.49 7.06 -10.16
C LEU A 65 10.60 8.05 -9.79
N HIS A 66 10.77 8.34 -8.50
CA HIS A 66 11.82 9.24 -8.00
C HIS A 66 12.53 8.59 -6.80
N PRO A 67 13.53 7.73 -7.03
CA PRO A 67 14.42 7.33 -5.95
C PRO A 67 15.16 8.57 -5.43
N ALA A 68 15.12 8.77 -4.11
CA ALA A 68 15.77 9.89 -3.42
C ALA A 68 17.29 9.91 -3.60
#